data_AF-A0AA40AFZ5-F1
#
_entry.id   AF-A0AA40AFZ5-F1
#
_cell.length_a   1.000
_cell.length_b   1.000
_cell.length_c   1.000
_cell.angle_alpha   90.00
_cell.angle_beta   90.00
_cell.angle_gamma   90.00
#
_symmetry.space_group_name_H-M   'P 1'
#
loop_
_entity.id
_entity.type
_entity.pdbx_description
1 polymer ?
#
loop_
_entity_poly.entity_id
_entity_poly.type
_entity_poly.pdbx_seq_one_letter_code
_entity_poly.pdbx_strand_id
1 'polypeptide(L)'
;TMPPASPKASTSLPLLCRVTLTTLEPLFAISGALMALRDPNNYISNYLTRGAVAYAPETQPLYTQLAGAWLVFAFIEAVVLRSFDDLRLWRLLCVAMLPSDIAFAYSAAQGVGGWTAYF
;
A
#
# COMPACT_ATOMS: atom_id res chain seq x y z
N THR A 1 -37.12 2.26 6.30
CA THR A 1 -36.75 0.91 6.77
C THR A 1 -35.25 0.91 7.04
N MET A 2 -34.81 0.33 8.16
CA MET A 2 -33.38 0.27 8.50
C MET A 2 -32.69 -0.72 7.53
N PRO A 3 -31.52 -0.39 6.95
CA PRO A 3 -30.81 -1.33 6.08
C PRO A 3 -30.43 -2.59 6.87
N PRO A 4 -30.39 -3.77 6.22
CA PRO A 4 -30.01 -5.02 6.88
C PRO A 4 -28.60 -4.92 7.47
N ALA A 5 -28.38 -5.58 8.62
CA ALA A 5 -27.08 -5.62 9.26
C ALA A 5 -26.02 -6.22 8.33
N SER A 6 -24.87 -5.56 8.22
CA SER A 6 -23.77 -6.02 7.38
C SER A 6 -23.16 -7.32 7.92
N PRO A 7 -22.78 -8.29 7.07
CA PRO A 7 -22.10 -9.51 7.53
C PRO A 7 -20.79 -9.19 8.23
N LYS A 8 -20.42 -10.03 9.21
CA LYS A 8 -19.12 -9.92 9.89
C LYS A 8 -17.97 -10.27 8.94
N ALA A 9 -16.91 -9.46 8.94
CA ALA A 9 -15.74 -9.70 8.11
C ALA A 9 -14.99 -10.97 8.56
N SER A 10 -14.95 -11.22 9.88
CA SER A 10 -14.25 -12.33 10.52
C SER A 10 -14.73 -13.72 10.07
N THR A 11 -16.03 -13.86 9.80
CA THR A 11 -16.65 -15.12 9.34
C THR A 11 -16.80 -15.20 7.83
N SER A 12 -16.81 -14.06 7.13
CA SER A 12 -17.05 -14.00 5.69
C SER A 12 -15.77 -14.07 4.85
N LEU A 13 -14.64 -13.64 5.40
CA LEU A 13 -13.35 -13.62 4.69
C LEU A 13 -12.47 -14.81 5.10
N PRO A 14 -11.80 -15.46 4.13
CA PRO A 14 -10.78 -16.46 4.43
C PRO A 14 -9.71 -15.90 5.36
N LEU A 15 -9.19 -16.75 6.26
CA LEU A 15 -8.16 -16.37 7.23
C LEU A 15 -6.93 -15.76 6.54
N LEU A 16 -6.52 -16.33 5.41
CA LEU A 16 -5.37 -15.84 4.64
C LEU A 16 -5.56 -14.37 4.22
N CYS A 17 -6.70 -14.02 3.62
CA CYS A 17 -6.99 -12.65 3.22
C CYS A 17 -6.96 -11.70 4.43
N ARG A 18 -7.58 -12.10 5.54
CA ARG A 18 -7.59 -11.28 6.77
C ARG A 18 -6.19 -11.05 7.33
N VAL A 19 -5.36 -12.10 7.39
CA VAL A 19 -3.99 -11.99 7.93
C VAL A 19 -3.12 -11.14 7.00
N THR A 20 -3.23 -11.32 5.69
CA THR A 20 -2.51 -10.49 4.71
C THR A 20 -2.86 -9.02 4.89
N LEU A 21 -4.15 -8.67 4.80
CA LEU A 21 -4.61 -7.28 4.88
C LEU A 21 -4.33 -6.63 6.23
N THR A 22 -4.46 -7.36 7.35
CA THR A 22 -4.30 -6.73 8.68
C THR A 22 -2.87 -6.79 9.21
N THR A 23 -2.02 -7.68 8.72
CA THR A 23 -0.69 -7.93 9.30
C THR A 23 0.43 -7.79 8.30
N LEU A 24 0.36 -8.46 7.14
CA LEU A 24 1.47 -8.42 6.18
C LEU A 24 1.56 -7.07 5.47
N GLU A 25 0.45 -6.58 4.90
CA GLU A 25 0.41 -5.28 4.23
C GLU A 25 0.84 -4.11 5.12
N PRO A 26 0.36 -3.96 6.37
CA PRO A 26 0.79 -2.81 7.17
C PRO A 26 2.27 -2.88 7.55
N LEU A 27 2.83 -4.08 7.68
CA LEU A 27 4.29 -4.23 7.88
C LEU A 27 5.06 -3.81 6.62
N PHE A 28 4.59 -4.17 5.43
CA PHE A 28 5.20 -3.73 4.17
C PHE A 28 5.06 -2.23 3.96
N ALA A 29 3.89 -1.65 4.24
CA ALA A 29 3.64 -0.22 4.14
C ALA A 29 4.52 0.58 5.13
N ILE A 30 4.64 0.14 6.38
CA ILE A 30 5.57 0.75 7.36
C ILE A 30 7.01 0.64 6.88
N SER A 31 7.43 -0.53 6.37
CA SER A 31 8.77 -0.71 5.82
C SER A 31 9.03 0.24 4.64
N GLY A 32 8.09 0.35 3.71
CA GLY A 32 8.16 1.28 2.57
C GLY A 32 8.25 2.73 3.02
N ALA A 33 7.45 3.14 4.01
CA ALA A 33 7.52 4.47 4.60
C ALA A 33 8.87 4.75 5.24
N LEU A 34 9.41 3.81 6.03
CA LEU A 34 10.70 3.96 6.69
C LEU A 34 11.85 4.07 5.67
N MET A 35 11.80 3.28 4.59
CA MET A 35 12.80 3.36 3.52
C MET A 35 12.72 4.69 2.79
N ALA A 36 11.52 5.15 2.41
CA ALA A 36 11.33 6.44 1.75
C ALA A 36 11.81 7.62 2.63
N LEU A 37 11.69 7.53 3.95
CA LEU A 37 12.13 8.61 4.86
C LEU A 37 13.62 8.55 5.20
N ARG A 38 14.20 7.35 5.38
CA ARG A 38 15.57 7.18 5.89
C ARG A 38 16.61 7.00 4.79
N ASP A 39 16.25 6.34 3.70
CA ASP A 39 17.15 6.01 2.61
C ASP A 39 16.42 6.08 1.25
N PRO A 40 15.98 7.29 0.85
CA PRO A 40 15.26 7.49 -0.40
C PRO A 40 16.11 7.14 -1.62
N ASN A 41 17.45 7.21 -1.50
CA ASN A 41 18.38 6.79 -2.55
C ASN A 41 18.29 5.30 -2.83
N ASN A 42 18.43 4.48 -1.79
CA ASN A 42 18.30 3.04 -1.95
C ASN A 42 16.88 2.66 -2.39
N TYR A 43 15.85 3.32 -1.85
CA TYR A 43 14.45 3.13 -2.24
C TYR A 43 14.23 3.28 -3.76
N ILE A 44 14.61 4.42 -4.35
CA ILE A 44 14.39 4.63 -5.79
C ILE A 44 15.36 3.82 -6.64
N SER A 45 16.63 3.79 -6.27
CA SER A 45 17.67 3.19 -7.10
C SER A 45 17.55 1.67 -7.09
N ASN A 46 17.62 1.02 -5.94
CA ASN A 46 17.71 -0.44 -5.89
C ASN A 46 16.34 -1.12 -5.92
N TYR A 47 15.33 -0.58 -5.20
CA TYR A 47 14.05 -1.27 -5.04
C TYR A 47 13.04 -0.97 -6.14
N LEU A 48 12.99 0.26 -6.65
CA LEU A 48 12.05 0.63 -7.72
C LEU A 48 12.65 0.49 -9.13
N THR A 49 13.91 0.89 -9.33
CA THR A 49 14.45 1.09 -10.69
C THR A 49 15.64 0.20 -11.05
N ARG A 50 16.05 -0.72 -10.16
CA ARG A 50 17.19 -1.65 -10.38
C ARG A 50 18.48 -0.94 -10.82
N GLY A 51 18.75 0.22 -10.25
CA GLY A 51 19.91 1.06 -10.52
C GLY A 51 19.73 2.04 -11.69
N ALA A 52 18.59 2.04 -12.37
CA ALA A 52 18.37 2.89 -13.54
C ALA A 52 18.20 4.38 -13.19
N VAL A 53 17.66 4.70 -12.01
CA VAL A 53 17.43 6.08 -11.56
C VAL A 53 18.16 6.32 -10.24
N ALA A 54 18.97 7.39 -10.20
CA ALA A 54 19.61 7.87 -8.97
C ALA A 54 18.71 8.88 -8.25
N TYR A 55 18.84 8.95 -6.93
CA TYR A 55 18.12 9.95 -6.14
C TYR A 55 18.66 11.36 -6.38
N ALA A 56 17.72 12.30 -6.48
CA ALA A 56 17.99 13.73 -6.55
C ALA A 56 17.46 14.40 -5.27
N PRO A 57 18.27 15.15 -4.50
CA PRO A 57 17.86 15.79 -3.24
C PRO A 57 16.61 16.65 -3.34
N GLU A 58 16.39 17.29 -4.50
CA GLU A 58 15.24 18.15 -4.80
C GLU A 58 13.92 17.37 -4.79
N THR A 59 13.97 16.04 -4.95
CA THR A 59 12.81 15.15 -4.93
C THR A 59 12.45 14.66 -3.52
N GLN A 60 13.19 15.05 -2.47
CA GLN A 60 12.90 14.67 -1.07
C GLN A 60 11.43 14.89 -0.65
N PRO A 61 10.77 16.01 -0.97
CA PRO A 61 9.38 16.22 -0.58
C PRO A 61 8.41 15.19 -1.18
N LEU A 62 8.74 14.56 -2.32
CA LEU A 62 7.93 13.50 -2.91
C LEU A 62 8.01 12.21 -2.10
N TYR A 63 9.20 11.83 -1.63
CA TYR A 63 9.38 10.66 -0.77
C TYR A 63 8.71 10.84 0.59
N THR A 64 8.73 12.05 1.15
CA THR A 64 8.01 12.35 2.40
C THR A 64 6.49 12.20 2.22
N GLN A 65 5.94 12.69 1.11
CA GLN A 65 4.51 12.51 0.79
C GLN A 65 4.16 11.04 0.57
N LEU A 66 5.02 10.31 -0.14
CA LEU A 66 4.87 8.87 -0.37
C LEU A 66 4.87 8.08 0.95
N ALA A 67 5.81 8.39 1.86
CA ALA A 67 5.82 7.80 3.19
C ALA A 67 4.54 8.09 3.97
N GLY A 68 4.01 9.31 3.87
CA GLY A 68 2.72 9.68 4.44
C GLY A 68 1.57 8.80 3.91
N ALA A 69 1.51 8.56 2.59
CA ALA A 69 0.51 7.69 1.99
C ALA A 69 0.61 6.25 2.50
N TRP A 70 1.81 5.70 2.59
CA TRP A 70 2.04 4.36 3.16
C TRP A 70 1.61 4.25 4.62
N LEU A 71 1.86 5.29 5.44
CA LEU A 71 1.43 5.30 6.85
C LEU A 71 -0.10 5.34 6.99
N VAL A 72 -0.81 5.99 6.06
CA VAL A 72 -2.29 5.97 6.03
C VAL A 72 -2.78 4.54 5.77
N PHE A 73 -2.20 3.83 4.80
CA PHE A 73 -2.52 2.42 4.53
C PHE A 73 -2.27 1.56 5.76
N ALA A 74 -1.07 1.67 6.34
CA ALA A 74 -0.71 0.92 7.54
C ALA A 74 -1.68 1.18 8.69
N PHE A 75 -2.15 2.41 8.88
CA PHE A 75 -3.14 2.73 9.90
C PHE A 75 -4.51 2.12 9.60
N ILE A 76 -5.00 2.24 8.36
CA ILE A 76 -6.28 1.66 7.95
C ILE A 76 -6.26 0.14 8.17
N GLU A 77 -5.23 -0.52 7.67
CA GLU A 77 -5.07 -1.97 7.73
C GLU A 77 -4.82 -2.48 9.15
N ALA A 78 -3.91 -1.82 9.88
CA ALA A 78 -3.51 -2.31 11.19
C ALA A 78 -4.51 -1.94 12.29
N VAL A 79 -5.15 -0.78 12.20
CA VAL A 79 -6.01 -0.23 13.26
C VAL A 79 -7.46 -0.30 12.87
N VAL A 80 -7.85 0.29 11.73
CA VAL A 80 -9.27 0.40 11.35
C VAL A 80 -9.87 -0.96 11.04
N LEU A 81 -9.25 -1.78 10.19
CA LEU A 81 -9.77 -3.11 9.85
C LEU A 81 -9.83 -4.06 11.07
N ARG A 82 -8.94 -3.90 12.05
CA ARG A 82 -9.01 -4.66 13.31
C ARG A 82 -10.10 -4.17 14.26
N SER A 83 -10.42 -2.87 14.21
CA SER A 83 -11.40 -2.24 15.09
C SER A 83 -12.84 -2.48 14.64
N PHE A 84 -13.06 -2.70 13.35
CA PHE A 84 -14.40 -2.84 12.77
C PHE A 84 -14.58 -4.18 12.05
N ASP A 85 -15.44 -5.04 12.59
CA ASP A 85 -15.77 -6.35 12.01
C ASP A 85 -16.97 -6.26 11.02
N ASP A 86 -16.95 -5.29 10.11
CA ASP A 86 -18.00 -5.06 9.11
C ASP A 86 -17.47 -5.31 7.69
N LEU A 87 -18.02 -6.32 7.00
CA LEU A 87 -17.59 -6.69 5.65
C LEU A 87 -17.78 -5.58 4.62
N ARG A 88 -18.83 -4.77 4.73
CA ARG A 88 -19.08 -3.64 3.83
C ARG A 88 -18.02 -2.57 4.02
N LEU A 89 -17.66 -2.25 5.26
CA LEU A 89 -16.58 -1.31 5.54
C LEU A 89 -15.24 -1.82 5.00
N TRP A 90 -14.91 -3.09 5.24
CA TRP A 90 -13.70 -3.72 4.69
C TRP A 90 -13.64 -3.58 3.17
N ARG A 91 -14.73 -3.90 2.46
CA ARG A 91 -14.80 -3.77 1.01
C ARG A 91 -14.59 -2.33 0.54
N LEU A 92 -15.23 -1.36 1.21
CA LEU A 92 -15.08 0.05 0.88
C LEU A 92 -13.63 0.53 1.06
N LEU A 93 -12.97 0.12 2.14
CA LEU A 93 -11.58 0.46 2.40
C LEU A 93 -10.64 -0.18 1.37
N CYS A 94 -10.82 -1.47 1.05
CA CYS A 94 -10.06 -2.12 -0.03
C CYS A 94 -10.24 -1.40 -1.37
N VAL A 95 -11.48 -1.03 -1.73
CA VAL A 95 -11.76 -0.29 -2.97
C VAL A 95 -11.15 1.11 -2.95
N ALA A 96 -11.11 1.77 -1.80
CA ALA A 96 -10.50 3.09 -1.65
C ALA A 96 -8.96 3.04 -1.74
N MET A 97 -8.34 1.94 -1.31
CA MET A 97 -6.89 1.72 -1.36
C MET A 97 -6.41 1.25 -2.73
N LEU A 98 -7.24 0.49 -3.46
CA LEU A 98 -6.90 -0.09 -4.77
C LEU A 98 -6.30 0.89 -5.80
N PRO A 99 -6.77 2.15 -5.93
CA PRO A 99 -6.15 3.11 -6.85
C PRO A 99 -4.68 3.40 -6.55
N SER A 100 -4.29 3.44 -5.26
CA SER A 100 -2.90 3.66 -4.87
C SER A 100 -2.04 2.45 -5.25
N ASP A 101 -2.54 1.23 -5.05
CA ASP A 101 -1.80 0.01 -5.40
C ASP A 101 -1.61 -0.11 -6.91
N ILE A 102 -2.63 0.25 -7.69
CA ILE A 102 -2.54 0.32 -9.16
C ILE A 102 -1.48 1.36 -9.55
N ALA A 103 -1.50 2.55 -8.97
CA ALA A 103 -0.51 3.59 -9.26
C ALA A 103 0.91 3.16 -8.86
N PHE A 104 1.06 2.50 -7.72
CA PHE A 104 2.34 1.95 -7.26
C PHE A 104 2.86 0.88 -8.21
N ALA A 105 2.04 -0.13 -8.54
CA ALA A 105 2.42 -1.21 -9.45
C ALA A 105 2.78 -0.67 -10.85
N TYR A 106 2.02 0.31 -11.34
CA TYR A 106 2.32 0.98 -12.60
C TYR A 106 3.62 1.80 -12.54
N SER A 107 3.93 2.44 -11.41
CA SER A 107 5.20 3.13 -11.20
C SER A 107 6.39 2.17 -11.15
N ALA A 108 6.22 1.00 -10.51
CA ALA A 108 7.25 -0.03 -10.44
C ALA A 108 7.53 -0.61 -11.84
N ALA A 109 6.48 -0.85 -12.64
CA ALA A 109 6.62 -1.28 -14.02
C ALA A 109 7.41 -0.26 -14.86
N GLN A 110 7.13 1.04 -14.72
CA GLN A 110 7.93 2.09 -15.36
C GLN A 110 9.39 2.07 -14.91
N GLY A 111 9.62 1.89 -13.60
CA GLY A 111 10.96 1.88 -13.01
C GLY A 111 11.87 0.78 -13.56
N VAL A 112 11.32 -0.36 -13.96
CA VAL A 112 12.09 -1.50 -14.47
C VAL A 112 12.20 -1.56 -16.01
N GLY A 113 11.89 -0.47 -16.71
CA GLY A 113 12.01 -0.39 -18.18
C GLY A 113 10.67 -0.40 -18.94
N GLY A 114 9.55 -0.27 -18.22
CA GLY A 114 8.21 -0.16 -18.80
C GLY A 114 7.62 -1.48 -19.29
N TRP A 115 6.38 -1.40 -19.79
CA TRP A 115 5.64 -2.57 -20.32
C TRP A 115 6.21 -3.08 -21.65
N THR A 116 6.95 -2.24 -22.38
CA THR A 116 7.61 -2.57 -23.65
C THR A 116 8.79 -3.52 -23.49
N ALA A 117 9.27 -3.78 -22.28
CA ALA A 117 10.26 -4.82 -22.02
C ALA A 117 9.65 -6.24 -22.06
N TYR A 118 8.32 -6.36 -22.06
CA TYR A 118 7.57 -7.62 -21.98
C TYR A 118 6.68 -7.89 -23.21
N PHE A 119 6.65 -6.99 -24.20
CA PHE A 119 5.97 -7.13 -25.50
C PHE A 119 6.92 -6.74 -26.62
#